data_AF-A0A8J4CYN1-F1
#
_entry.id   AF-A0A8J4CYN1-F1
#
_cell.length_a   1.000
_cell.length_b   1.000
_cell.length_c   1.000
_cell.angle_alpha   90.00
_cell.angle_beta   90.00
_cell.angle_gamma   90.00
#
_symmetry.space_group_name_H-M   'P 1'
#
loop_
_entity.id
_entity.type
_entity.pdbx_description
1 polymer ?
#
loop_
_entity_poly.entity_id
_entity_poly.type
_entity_poly.pdbx_seq_one_letter_code
_entity_poly.pdbx_strand_id
1 'polypeptide(L)'
;MGQAWRIVMENVRQKVGTDRTFKATSNARNEAMFKEATEFCKHLRVLERDLRSIHKSIDAKFTNLRFILSSSLPRAFEEGRDGAVPCTEEPKLIGQGVDLEVLQQAANDLKIRLDEDVIKPLRSWLIAYRSVRDRMEKLEALRLELDSRRRTVDSLSEKVDRLDRMQPMPQQKDKHEQDVEKATQLLQHKGEKQNRTMHAYRELELAVFNSLNTLIKDTGVLRDYTGLSLQIVQECYQKGYAAFSTATPLLDYNSTSDNPFTHVQMVDNITARVGAPSERSRQQSDRRVARKDALGLYAPPSDDGGDARQYGNDQQIQPQMSGYGDMQHPVNPYHGAYQPSPNAKPLMTSPSRLPVWRDQVMQY
;
A
#
# COMPACT_ATOMS: atom_id res chain seq x y z
N MET A 1 -8.91 21.74 32.27
CA MET A 1 -9.03 21.49 30.81
C MET A 1 -7.97 20.47 30.39
N GLY A 2 -8.38 19.27 29.96
CA GLY A 2 -7.46 18.18 29.62
C GLY A 2 -6.56 18.48 28.40
N GLN A 3 -5.46 17.74 28.26
CA GLN A 3 -4.52 17.87 27.14
C GLN A 3 -5.22 17.62 25.78
N ALA A 4 -6.04 16.56 25.69
CA ALA A 4 -6.79 16.25 24.47
C ALA A 4 -7.70 17.40 24.02
N TRP A 5 -8.41 18.04 24.96
CA TRP A 5 -9.28 19.18 24.65
C TRP A 5 -8.50 20.38 24.12
N ARG A 6 -7.30 20.64 24.66
CA ARG A 6 -6.42 21.71 24.16
C ARG A 6 -6.01 21.47 22.71
N ILE A 7 -5.64 20.23 22.36
CA ILE A 7 -5.27 19.85 20.99
C ILE A 7 -6.47 20.05 20.04
N VAL A 8 -7.66 19.60 20.43
CA VAL A 8 -8.88 19.75 19.63
C VAL A 8 -9.23 21.22 19.43
N MET A 9 -9.21 22.03 20.48
CA MET A 9 -9.51 23.46 20.40
C MET A 9 -8.48 24.21 19.53
N GLU A 10 -7.21 23.85 19.61
CA GLU A 10 -6.18 24.46 18.76
C GLU A 10 -6.39 24.10 17.29
N ASN A 11 -6.72 22.84 16.99
CA ASN A 11 -7.04 22.41 15.63
C ASN A 11 -8.24 23.21 15.05
N VAL A 12 -9.32 23.34 15.82
CA VAL A 12 -10.48 24.16 15.42
C VAL A 12 -10.07 25.62 15.21
N ARG A 13 -9.30 26.20 16.14
CA ARG A 13 -8.84 27.59 16.05
C ARG A 13 -7.99 27.85 14.80
N GLN A 14 -7.06 26.95 14.49
CA GLN A 14 -6.21 27.05 13.29
C GLN A 14 -7.03 26.93 12.01
N LYS A 15 -8.05 26.07 11.98
CA LYS A 15 -8.95 25.91 10.83
C LYS A 15 -9.87 27.11 10.60
N VAL A 16 -10.36 27.75 11.67
CA VAL A 16 -11.25 28.92 11.57
C VAL A 16 -10.46 30.18 11.20
N GLY A 17 -9.15 30.22 11.45
CA GLY A 17 -8.30 31.37 11.08
C GLY A 17 -8.59 32.62 11.90
N THR A 18 -9.03 32.47 13.15
CA THR A 18 -9.41 33.59 14.03
C THR A 18 -8.25 34.51 14.40
N ASP A 19 -7.00 34.07 14.21
CA ASP A 19 -5.81 34.82 14.59
C ASP A 19 -4.87 34.96 13.39
N ARG A 20 -4.92 36.14 12.76
CA ARG A 20 -4.09 36.47 11.58
C ARG A 20 -2.63 36.72 11.93
N THR A 21 -2.32 37.01 13.20
CA THR A 21 -0.96 37.32 13.65
C THR A 21 -0.18 36.06 14.01
N PHE A 22 -0.86 35.01 14.46
CA PHE A 22 -0.21 33.77 14.85
C PHE A 22 0.20 32.92 13.64
N LYS A 23 1.50 32.61 13.56
CA LYS A 23 2.05 31.67 12.57
C LYS A 23 2.15 30.27 13.18
N ALA A 24 1.31 29.37 12.69
CA ALA A 24 1.34 27.96 13.06
C ALA A 24 2.69 27.33 12.76
N THR A 25 3.10 26.37 13.59
CA THR A 25 4.32 25.60 13.34
C THR A 25 4.12 24.79 12.06
N SER A 26 5.04 24.89 11.10
CA SER A 26 4.93 24.20 9.81
C SER A 26 5.39 22.75 9.90
N ASN A 27 4.60 21.85 9.29
CA ASN A 27 4.95 20.45 9.02
C ASN A 27 4.77 20.10 7.53
N ALA A 28 4.68 21.13 6.66
CA ALA A 28 4.27 20.98 5.26
C ALA A 28 5.17 20.03 4.46
N ARG A 29 6.47 19.98 4.77
CA ARG A 29 7.43 19.07 4.13
C ARG A 29 7.06 17.61 4.34
N ASN A 30 6.85 17.20 5.59
CA ASN A 30 6.54 15.81 5.90
C ASN A 30 5.13 15.44 5.42
N GLU A 31 4.17 16.38 5.46
CA GLU A 31 2.84 16.19 4.89
C GLU A 31 2.88 15.92 3.39
N ALA A 32 3.68 16.68 2.63
CA ALA A 32 3.85 16.46 1.20
C ALA A 32 4.45 15.08 0.91
N MET A 33 5.55 14.73 1.57
CA MET A 33 6.19 13.41 1.46
C MET A 33 5.23 12.27 1.83
N PHE A 34 4.47 12.43 2.91
CA PHE A 34 3.52 11.44 3.38
C PHE A 34 2.32 11.29 2.43
N LYS A 35 1.86 12.38 1.81
CA LYS A 35 0.79 12.35 0.79
C LYS A 35 1.22 11.53 -0.42
N GLU A 36 2.43 11.76 -0.94
CA GLU A 36 2.98 10.96 -2.05
C GLU A 36 3.09 9.48 -1.67
N ALA A 37 3.65 9.17 -0.50
CA ALA A 37 3.73 7.81 0.01
C ALA A 37 2.34 7.15 0.19
N THR A 38 1.32 7.93 0.55
CA THR A 38 -0.07 7.47 0.71
C THR A 38 -0.69 7.07 -0.63
N GLU A 39 -0.53 7.89 -1.67
CA GLU A 39 -1.01 7.54 -3.01
C GLU A 39 -0.30 6.29 -3.52
N PHE A 40 1.02 6.23 -3.37
CA PHE A 40 1.80 5.06 -3.76
C PHE A 40 1.37 3.78 -3.01
N CYS A 41 1.10 3.87 -1.71
CA CYS A 41 0.58 2.77 -0.89
C CYS A 41 -0.74 2.19 -1.43
N LYS A 42 -1.62 3.01 -2.00
CA LYS A 42 -2.87 2.53 -2.63
C LYS A 42 -2.56 1.62 -3.82
N HIS A 43 -1.67 2.05 -4.70
CA HIS A 43 -1.26 1.25 -5.87
C HIS A 43 -0.60 -0.07 -5.46
N LEU A 44 0.25 -0.04 -4.43
CA LEU A 44 0.94 -1.23 -3.95
C LEU A 44 -0.02 -2.31 -3.42
N ARG A 45 -1.08 -1.90 -2.70
CA ARG A 45 -2.12 -2.83 -2.21
C ARG A 45 -2.94 -3.45 -3.34
N VAL A 46 -3.15 -2.71 -4.43
CA VAL A 46 -3.82 -3.24 -5.62
C VAL A 46 -2.92 -4.29 -6.28
N LEU A 47 -1.65 -3.95 -6.53
CA LEU A 47 -0.67 -4.88 -7.10
C LEU A 47 -0.55 -6.17 -6.27
N GLU A 48 -0.39 -6.07 -4.95
CA GLU A 48 -0.33 -7.23 -4.05
C GLU A 48 -1.56 -8.14 -4.19
N ARG A 49 -2.76 -7.55 -4.29
CA ARG A 49 -4.01 -8.29 -4.47
C ARG A 49 -4.06 -8.99 -5.83
N ASP A 50 -3.67 -8.29 -6.88
CA ASP A 50 -3.70 -8.80 -8.25
C ASP A 50 -2.71 -9.95 -8.41
N LEU A 51 -1.50 -9.86 -7.84
CA LEU A 51 -0.51 -10.95 -7.84
C LEU A 51 -1.03 -12.22 -7.15
N ARG A 52 -1.71 -12.08 -6.00
CA ARG A 52 -2.37 -13.23 -5.33
C ARG A 52 -3.46 -13.85 -6.21
N SER A 53 -4.23 -13.01 -6.90
CA SER A 53 -5.29 -13.44 -7.81
C SER A 53 -4.72 -14.21 -9.00
N ILE A 54 -3.64 -13.70 -9.59
CA ILE A 54 -2.89 -14.36 -10.69
C ILE A 54 -2.40 -15.73 -10.23
N HIS A 55 -1.73 -15.81 -9.09
CA HIS A 55 -1.27 -17.09 -8.53
C HIS A 55 -2.42 -18.08 -8.35
N LYS A 56 -3.54 -17.67 -7.71
CA LYS A 56 -4.72 -18.54 -7.52
C LYS A 56 -5.31 -19.01 -8.86
N SER A 57 -5.34 -18.13 -9.85
CA SER A 57 -5.84 -18.44 -11.20
C SER A 57 -4.94 -19.44 -11.92
N ILE A 58 -3.62 -19.28 -11.84
CA ILE A 58 -2.65 -20.19 -12.46
C ILE A 58 -2.69 -21.57 -11.80
N ASP A 59 -2.71 -21.62 -10.46
CA ASP A 59 -2.83 -22.86 -9.69
C ASP A 59 -4.09 -23.63 -10.11
N ALA A 60 -5.25 -22.98 -10.12
CA ALA A 60 -6.51 -23.60 -10.58
C ALA A 60 -6.45 -24.08 -12.03
N LYS A 61 -5.81 -23.34 -12.94
CA LYS A 61 -5.62 -23.77 -14.33
C LYS A 61 -4.77 -25.03 -14.40
N PHE A 62 -3.67 -25.10 -13.66
CA PHE A 62 -2.75 -26.23 -13.70
C PHE A 62 -3.38 -27.47 -13.06
N THR A 63 -4.15 -27.31 -11.98
CA THR A 63 -4.98 -28.37 -11.40
C THR A 63 -6.01 -28.90 -12.41
N ASN A 64 -6.75 -28.03 -13.10
CA ASN A 64 -7.72 -28.44 -14.11
C ASN A 64 -7.07 -29.14 -15.30
N LEU A 65 -5.92 -28.63 -15.78
CA LEU A 65 -5.14 -29.28 -16.83
C LEU A 65 -4.71 -30.68 -16.41
N ARG A 66 -4.21 -30.85 -15.17
CA ARG A 66 -3.86 -32.16 -14.63
C ARG A 66 -5.06 -33.11 -14.67
N PHE A 67 -6.24 -32.69 -14.22
CA PHE A 67 -7.45 -33.53 -14.26
C PHE A 67 -7.83 -33.95 -15.69
N ILE A 68 -7.78 -33.03 -16.65
CA ILE A 68 -8.06 -33.32 -18.06
C ILE A 68 -7.05 -34.32 -18.60
N LEU A 69 -5.76 -34.07 -18.39
CA LEU A 69 -4.68 -34.90 -18.92
C LEU A 69 -4.63 -36.29 -18.26
N SER A 70 -5.09 -36.42 -17.02
CA SER A 70 -5.24 -37.71 -16.34
C SER A 70 -6.52 -38.47 -16.71
N SER A 71 -7.44 -37.83 -17.44
CA SER A 71 -8.69 -38.47 -17.85
C SER A 71 -8.46 -39.41 -19.04
N SER A 72 -9.24 -40.49 -19.10
CA SER A 72 -9.26 -41.37 -20.27
C SER A 72 -9.89 -40.66 -21.47
N LEU A 73 -9.37 -40.94 -22.66
CA LEU A 73 -9.98 -40.54 -23.91
C LEU A 73 -11.37 -41.18 -24.02
N PRO A 74 -12.40 -40.42 -24.45
CA PRO A 74 -13.70 -40.98 -24.78
C PRO A 74 -13.55 -42.11 -25.81
N ARG A 75 -14.21 -43.24 -25.55
CA ARG A 75 -14.17 -44.43 -26.42
C ARG A 75 -15.39 -44.46 -27.34
N ALA A 76 -15.19 -44.90 -28.58
CA ALA A 76 -16.29 -45.33 -29.43
C ALA A 76 -16.77 -46.71 -29.00
N PHE A 77 -18.05 -46.98 -29.21
CA PHE A 77 -18.68 -48.27 -28.90
C PHE A 77 -19.44 -48.77 -30.13
N GLU A 78 -19.36 -50.07 -30.36
CA GLU A 78 -20.09 -50.80 -31.39
C GLU A 78 -21.16 -51.70 -30.74
N GLU A 79 -22.23 -51.98 -31.47
CA GLU A 79 -23.31 -52.85 -31.01
C GLU A 79 -22.88 -54.33 -31.11
N GLY A 80 -22.55 -54.94 -29.98
CA GLY A 80 -22.22 -56.36 -29.86
C GLY A 80 -23.45 -57.21 -29.55
N ARG A 81 -23.27 -58.54 -29.53
CA ARG A 81 -24.34 -59.50 -29.25
C ARG A 81 -25.00 -59.32 -27.88
N ASP A 82 -24.26 -58.77 -26.92
CA ASP A 82 -24.69 -58.54 -25.53
C ASP A 82 -24.77 -57.03 -25.19
N GLY A 83 -24.88 -56.16 -26.20
CA GLY A 83 -24.95 -54.70 -26.05
C GLY A 83 -23.68 -53.97 -26.50
N ALA A 84 -23.53 -52.71 -26.07
CA ALA A 84 -22.44 -51.84 -26.52
C ALA A 84 -21.05 -52.32 -26.05
N VAL A 85 -20.14 -52.58 -26.98
CA VAL A 85 -18.75 -53.02 -26.75
C VAL A 85 -17.78 -51.94 -27.23
N PRO A 86 -16.75 -51.55 -26.46
CA PRO A 86 -15.82 -50.51 -26.88
C PRO A 86 -14.97 -50.97 -28.09
N CYS A 87 -14.81 -50.11 -29.09
CA CYS A 87 -14.02 -50.39 -30.30
C CYS A 87 -12.52 -50.57 -30.00
N THR A 88 -12.04 -50.03 -28.88
CA THR A 88 -10.65 -50.13 -28.42
C THR A 88 -10.60 -50.79 -27.05
N GLU A 89 -9.81 -51.84 -26.91
CA GLU A 89 -9.72 -52.64 -25.67
C GLU A 89 -9.15 -51.82 -24.50
N GLU A 90 -8.04 -51.10 -24.72
CA GLU A 90 -7.38 -50.33 -23.66
C GLU A 90 -7.79 -48.84 -23.67
N PRO A 91 -8.20 -48.27 -22.52
CA PRO A 91 -8.47 -46.84 -22.41
C PRO A 91 -7.15 -46.06 -22.45
N LYS A 92 -6.94 -45.30 -23.52
CA LYS A 92 -5.81 -44.36 -23.65
C LYS A 92 -6.06 -43.11 -22.80
N LEU A 93 -5.03 -42.56 -22.18
CA LEU A 93 -5.12 -41.28 -21.44
C LEU A 93 -4.95 -40.10 -22.38
N ILE A 94 -5.63 -38.99 -22.12
CA ILE A 94 -5.51 -37.76 -22.90
C ILE A 94 -4.07 -37.21 -22.83
N GLY A 95 -3.47 -37.20 -21.64
CA GLY A 95 -2.13 -36.71 -21.39
C GLY A 95 -1.04 -37.77 -21.51
N GLN A 96 -1.23 -38.82 -22.31
CA GLN A 96 -0.20 -39.84 -22.51
C GLN A 96 1.12 -39.18 -22.97
N GLY A 97 2.20 -39.42 -22.23
CA GLY A 97 3.53 -38.83 -22.49
C GLY A 97 3.76 -37.43 -21.93
N VAL A 98 2.77 -36.81 -21.27
CA VAL A 98 2.91 -35.52 -20.58
C VAL A 98 3.35 -35.74 -19.14
N ASP A 99 4.36 -34.99 -18.69
CA ASP A 99 4.82 -35.03 -17.29
C ASP A 99 3.91 -34.17 -16.39
N LEU A 100 2.93 -34.82 -15.76
CA LEU A 100 1.96 -34.15 -14.88
C LEU A 100 2.58 -33.62 -13.58
N GLU A 101 3.71 -34.18 -13.14
CA GLU A 101 4.38 -33.73 -11.92
C GLU A 101 5.14 -32.42 -12.19
N VAL A 102 5.70 -32.24 -13.38
CA VAL A 102 6.30 -30.96 -13.79
C VAL A 102 5.27 -29.82 -13.80
N LEU A 103 4.03 -30.08 -14.22
CA LEU A 103 2.94 -29.08 -14.14
C LEU A 103 2.71 -28.65 -12.69
N GLN A 104 2.50 -29.60 -11.78
CA GLN A 104 2.25 -29.28 -10.37
C GLN A 104 3.46 -28.57 -9.73
N GLN A 105 4.67 -29.01 -10.05
CA GLN A 105 5.90 -28.38 -9.57
C GLN A 105 6.02 -26.93 -10.05
N ALA A 106 5.66 -26.63 -11.30
CA ALA A 106 5.69 -25.27 -11.83
C ALA A 106 4.76 -24.33 -11.07
N ALA A 107 3.54 -24.78 -10.74
CA ALA A 107 2.60 -23.99 -9.91
C ALA A 107 3.13 -23.77 -8.48
N ASN A 108 3.74 -24.80 -7.88
CA ASN A 108 4.34 -24.70 -6.54
C ASN A 108 5.53 -23.74 -6.51
N ASP A 109 6.41 -23.79 -7.53
CA ASP A 109 7.56 -22.89 -7.64
C ASP A 109 7.12 -21.43 -7.82
N LEU A 110 6.10 -21.20 -8.65
CA LEU A 110 5.47 -19.88 -8.80
C LEU A 110 4.99 -19.36 -7.45
N LYS A 111 4.27 -20.16 -6.67
CA LYS A 111 3.76 -19.78 -5.35
C LYS A 111 4.89 -19.34 -4.41
N ILE A 112 5.93 -20.17 -4.29
CA ILE A 112 7.04 -19.93 -3.37
C ILE A 112 7.77 -18.66 -3.78
N ARG A 113 8.18 -18.56 -5.04
CA ARG A 113 8.97 -17.40 -5.52
C ARG A 113 8.16 -16.11 -5.50
N LEU A 114 6.90 -16.15 -5.90
CA LEU A 114 6.05 -14.96 -5.84
C LEU A 114 5.82 -14.50 -4.39
N ASP A 115 5.68 -15.43 -3.43
CA ASP A 115 5.51 -15.05 -2.03
C ASP A 115 6.81 -14.48 -1.43
N GLU A 116 7.92 -15.20 -1.59
CA GLU A 116 9.22 -14.82 -1.01
C GLU A 116 9.83 -13.58 -1.67
N ASP A 117 9.91 -13.56 -3.00
CA ASP A 117 10.72 -12.59 -3.74
C ASP A 117 9.96 -11.29 -4.02
N VAL A 118 8.62 -11.32 -3.96
CA VAL A 118 7.77 -10.17 -4.32
C VAL A 118 6.83 -9.80 -3.17
N ILE A 119 5.90 -10.69 -2.80
CA ILE A 119 4.82 -10.34 -1.88
C ILE A 119 5.33 -9.99 -0.47
N LYS A 120 6.29 -10.73 0.07
CA LYS A 120 6.87 -10.44 1.39
C LYS A 120 7.56 -9.06 1.44
N PRO A 121 8.44 -8.69 0.49
CA PRO A 121 8.96 -7.33 0.39
C PRO A 121 7.88 -6.25 0.30
N LEU A 122 6.84 -6.45 -0.52
CA LEU A 122 5.71 -5.51 -0.61
C LEU A 122 5.02 -5.31 0.74
N ARG A 123 4.75 -6.39 1.47
CA ARG A 123 4.15 -6.34 2.80
C ARG A 123 5.05 -5.65 3.82
N SER A 124 6.34 -5.90 3.77
CA SER A 124 7.31 -5.24 4.66
C SER A 124 7.30 -3.72 4.45
N TRP A 125 7.28 -3.26 3.20
CA TRP A 125 7.11 -1.85 2.88
C TRP A 125 5.77 -1.29 3.42
N LEU A 126 4.66 -2.03 3.28
CA LEU A 126 3.35 -1.62 3.82
C LEU A 126 3.33 -1.53 5.36
N ILE A 127 4.09 -2.38 6.06
CA ILE A 127 4.26 -2.32 7.51
C ILE A 127 5.05 -1.08 7.89
N ALA A 128 6.15 -0.79 7.19
CA ALA A 128 6.94 0.43 7.41
C ALA A 128 6.10 1.69 7.19
N TYR A 129 5.30 1.74 6.13
CA TYR A 129 4.35 2.83 5.88
C TYR A 129 3.37 3.04 7.03
N ARG A 130 2.78 1.97 7.60
CA ARG A 130 1.86 2.09 8.76
C ARG A 130 2.56 2.71 9.97
N SER A 131 3.79 2.25 10.26
CA SER A 131 4.60 2.82 11.34
C SER A 131 4.85 4.32 11.15
N VAL A 132 5.15 4.75 9.92
CA VAL A 132 5.33 6.18 9.59
C VAL A 132 4.04 6.97 9.75
N ARG A 133 2.90 6.45 9.29
CA ARG A 133 1.58 7.08 9.48
C ARG A 133 1.30 7.32 10.96
N ASP A 134 1.49 6.30 11.80
CA ASP A 134 1.19 6.41 13.22
C ASP A 134 2.13 7.43 13.91
N ARG A 135 3.37 7.57 13.44
CA ARG A 135 4.29 8.64 13.89
C ARG A 135 3.89 10.03 13.38
N MET A 136 3.40 10.14 12.15
CA MET A 136 2.86 11.40 11.59
C MET A 136 1.66 11.90 12.41
N GLU A 137 0.75 11.02 12.82
CA GLU A 137 -0.38 11.38 13.68
C GLU A 137 0.09 11.90 15.05
N LYS A 138 1.09 11.26 15.65
CA LYS A 138 1.72 11.73 16.91
C LYS A 138 2.43 13.07 16.74
N LEU A 139 3.12 13.27 15.61
CA LEU A 139 3.79 14.52 15.29
C LEU A 139 2.79 15.67 15.17
N GLU A 140 1.65 15.45 14.51
CA GLU A 140 0.60 16.46 14.39
C GLU A 140 -0.03 16.81 15.74
N ALA A 141 -0.25 15.83 16.61
CA ALA A 141 -0.71 16.08 17.97
C ALA A 141 0.28 16.93 18.78
N LEU A 142 1.60 16.64 18.68
CA LEU A 142 2.65 17.44 19.32
C LEU A 142 2.76 18.86 18.74
N ARG A 143 2.57 19.02 17.42
CA ARG A 143 2.56 20.31 16.74
C ARG A 143 1.45 21.21 17.28
N LEU A 144 0.23 20.68 17.37
CA LEU A 144 -0.93 21.38 17.92
C LEU A 144 -0.73 21.71 19.41
N GLU A 145 -0.14 20.81 20.18
CA GLU A 145 0.19 21.10 21.58
C GLU A 145 1.24 22.22 21.71
N LEU A 146 2.29 22.20 20.88
CA LEU A 146 3.31 23.24 20.84
C LEU A 146 2.69 24.60 20.52
N ASP A 147 1.85 24.68 19.50
CA ASP A 147 1.18 25.93 19.12
C ASP A 147 0.24 26.44 20.22
N SER A 148 -0.52 25.55 20.87
CA SER A 148 -1.34 25.91 22.04
C SER A 148 -0.50 26.48 23.19
N ARG A 149 0.68 25.90 23.45
CA ARG A 149 1.61 26.39 24.49
C ARG A 149 2.24 27.73 24.12
N ARG A 150 2.66 27.92 22.86
CA ARG A 150 3.17 29.20 22.35
C ARG A 150 2.16 30.32 22.60
N ARG A 151 0.90 30.13 22.23
CA ARG A 151 -0.18 31.10 22.50
C ARG A 151 -0.37 31.42 23.98
N THR A 152 -0.27 30.39 24.82
CA THR A 152 -0.40 30.57 26.28
C THR A 152 0.74 31.43 26.82
N VAL A 153 1.96 31.19 26.37
CA VAL A 153 3.14 31.96 26.76
C VAL A 153 3.07 33.39 26.21
N ASP A 154 2.69 33.57 24.95
CA ASP A 154 2.50 34.90 24.35
C ASP A 154 1.47 35.73 25.14
N SER A 155 0.31 35.13 25.46
CA SER A 155 -0.74 35.79 26.25
C SER A 155 -0.30 36.11 27.69
N LEU A 156 0.53 35.27 28.31
CA LEU A 156 1.09 35.55 29.63
C LEU A 156 2.17 36.63 29.57
N SER A 157 2.99 36.66 28.53
CA SER A 157 3.99 37.71 28.29
C SER A 157 3.31 39.06 28.14
N GLU A 158 2.27 39.15 27.31
CA GLU A 158 1.46 40.38 27.17
C GLU A 158 0.82 40.82 28.49
N LYS A 159 0.42 39.86 29.35
CA LYS A 159 -0.14 40.16 30.67
C LYS A 159 0.93 40.73 31.61
N VAL A 160 2.12 40.14 31.64
CA VAL A 160 3.26 40.65 32.43
C VAL A 160 3.63 42.05 31.94
N ASP A 161 3.82 42.24 30.64
CA ASP A 161 4.13 43.54 30.03
C ASP A 161 3.08 44.61 30.37
N ARG A 162 1.79 44.22 30.42
CA ARG A 162 0.71 45.12 30.78
C ARG A 162 0.77 45.51 32.26
N LEU A 163 1.00 44.55 33.15
CA LEU A 163 1.14 44.82 34.58
C LEU A 163 2.34 45.74 34.82
N ASP A 164 3.49 45.46 34.22
CA ASP A 164 4.70 46.28 34.39
C ASP A 164 4.53 47.73 33.91
N ARG A 165 3.70 47.95 32.88
CA ARG A 165 3.38 49.31 32.38
C ARG A 165 2.34 50.04 33.23
N MET A 166 1.55 49.34 34.04
CA MET A 166 0.52 49.97 34.87
C MET A 166 1.16 50.55 36.13
N GLN A 167 1.05 51.86 36.32
CA GLN A 167 1.54 52.51 37.55
C GLN A 167 0.64 52.13 38.73
N PRO A 168 1.16 51.49 39.81
CA PRO A 168 0.33 51.11 40.94
C PRO A 168 -0.07 52.32 41.77
N MET A 169 -1.31 52.34 42.27
CA MET A 169 -1.69 53.31 43.30
C MET A 169 -0.91 53.03 44.59
N PRO A 170 -0.52 54.06 45.39
CA PRO A 170 0.29 53.89 46.59
C PRO A 170 -0.28 52.86 47.59
N GLN A 171 -1.61 52.77 47.70
CA GLN A 171 -2.31 51.85 48.59
C GLN A 171 -2.35 50.39 48.07
N GLN A 172 -2.01 50.14 46.81
CA GLN A 172 -2.09 48.83 46.15
C GLN A 172 -0.73 48.31 45.67
N LYS A 173 0.37 48.99 46.03
CA LYS A 173 1.72 48.67 45.55
C LYS A 173 2.11 47.22 45.85
N ASP A 174 1.95 46.78 47.10
CA ASP A 174 2.33 45.43 47.52
C ASP A 174 1.52 44.34 46.79
N LYS A 175 0.23 44.60 46.56
CA LYS A 175 -0.63 43.68 45.81
C LYS A 175 -0.21 43.60 44.34
N HIS A 176 0.09 44.74 43.75
CA HIS A 176 0.55 44.81 42.36
C HIS A 176 1.87 44.06 42.16
N GLU A 177 2.83 44.25 43.06
CA GLU A 177 4.11 43.54 43.06
C GLU A 177 3.91 42.02 43.17
N GLN A 178 3.04 41.56 44.06
CA GLN A 178 2.67 40.14 44.16
C GLN A 178 2.00 39.60 42.88
N ASP A 179 1.16 40.40 42.21
CA ASP A 179 0.49 39.98 40.98
C ASP A 179 1.49 39.88 39.81
N VAL A 180 2.46 40.80 39.72
CA VAL A 180 3.58 40.75 38.77
C VAL A 180 4.45 39.53 39.02
N GLU A 181 4.83 39.27 40.27
CA GLU A 181 5.66 38.12 40.63
C GLU A 181 4.95 36.79 40.28
N LYS A 182 3.67 36.64 40.66
CA LYS A 182 2.87 35.44 40.32
C LYS A 182 2.73 35.26 38.82
N ALA A 183 2.50 36.33 38.07
CA ALA A 183 2.40 36.26 36.61
C ALA A 183 3.74 35.85 35.98
N THR A 184 4.86 36.35 36.52
CA THR A 184 6.22 36.03 36.07
C THR A 184 6.59 34.57 36.35
N GLN A 185 6.34 34.07 37.57
CA GLN A 185 6.56 32.67 37.92
C GLN A 185 5.71 31.73 37.05
N LEU A 186 4.46 32.10 36.79
CA LEU A 186 3.58 31.33 35.90
C LEU A 186 4.11 31.34 34.46
N LEU A 187 4.55 32.49 33.96
CA LEU A 187 5.15 32.63 32.63
C LEU A 187 6.38 31.73 32.49
N GLN A 188 7.30 31.74 33.47
CA GLN A 188 8.49 30.89 33.48
C GLN A 188 8.12 29.40 33.42
N HIS A 189 7.23 28.94 34.30
CA HIS A 189 6.78 27.54 34.32
C HIS A 189 6.09 27.12 33.01
N LYS A 190 5.31 28.01 32.38
CA LYS A 190 4.71 27.73 31.06
C LYS A 190 5.74 27.77 29.93
N GLY A 191 6.74 28.64 30.01
CA GLY A 191 7.88 28.71 29.09
C GLY A 191 8.72 27.42 29.11
N GLU A 192 9.07 26.91 30.28
CA GLU A 192 9.76 25.60 30.41
C GLU A 192 8.94 24.46 29.81
N LYS A 193 7.63 24.50 30.01
CA LYS A 193 6.69 23.54 29.42
C LYS A 193 6.68 23.65 27.89
N GLN A 194 6.63 24.86 27.34
CA GLN A 194 6.74 25.07 25.90
C GLN A 194 8.07 24.54 25.36
N ASN A 195 9.20 24.85 26.01
CA ASN A 195 10.53 24.43 25.58
C ASN A 195 10.64 22.90 25.52
N ARG A 196 10.16 22.19 26.55
CA ARG A 196 10.11 20.71 26.53
C ARG A 196 9.30 20.16 25.36
N THR A 197 8.12 20.72 25.09
CA THR A 197 7.29 20.31 23.94
C THR A 197 7.97 20.64 22.61
N MET A 198 8.68 21.77 22.52
CA MET A 198 9.43 22.16 21.32
C MET A 198 10.56 21.17 21.01
N HIS A 199 11.32 20.74 22.01
CA HIS A 199 12.35 19.72 21.85
C HIS A 199 11.75 18.39 21.39
N ALA A 200 10.71 17.91 22.07
CA ALA A 200 10.01 16.67 21.69
C ALA A 200 9.43 16.73 20.25
N TYR A 201 8.88 17.87 19.84
CA TYR A 201 8.42 18.08 18.47
C TYR A 201 9.56 17.96 17.46
N ARG A 202 10.68 18.67 17.68
CA ARG A 202 11.84 18.65 16.75
C ARG A 202 12.46 17.25 16.62
N GLU A 203 12.57 16.52 17.73
CA GLU A 203 13.09 15.15 17.72
C GLU A 203 12.18 14.21 16.92
N LEU A 204 10.87 14.26 17.16
CA LEU A 204 9.91 13.42 16.42
C LEU A 204 9.81 13.84 14.95
N GLU A 205 9.86 15.13 14.65
CA GLU A 205 9.83 15.67 13.29
C GLU A 205 11.01 15.13 12.47
N LEU A 206 12.22 15.19 13.04
CA LEU A 206 13.43 14.64 12.40
C LEU A 206 13.32 13.12 12.21
N ALA A 207 12.82 12.39 13.20
CA ALA A 207 12.63 10.95 13.11
C ALA A 207 11.63 10.56 12.01
N VAL A 208 10.52 11.30 11.91
CA VAL A 208 9.51 11.13 10.85
C VAL A 208 10.09 11.44 9.48
N PHE A 209 10.80 12.57 9.33
CA PHE A 209 11.46 12.95 8.09
C PHE A 209 12.44 11.88 7.61
N ASN A 210 13.29 11.37 8.50
CA ASN A 210 14.24 10.30 8.16
C ASN A 210 13.51 9.01 7.76
N SER A 211 12.43 8.66 8.46
CA SER A 211 11.64 7.47 8.13
C SER A 211 10.95 7.59 6.77
N LEU A 212 10.39 8.76 6.45
CA LEU A 212 9.79 9.05 5.15
C LEU A 212 10.83 9.01 4.02
N ASN A 213 12.01 9.58 4.24
CA ASN A 213 13.11 9.51 3.26
C ASN A 213 13.52 8.07 2.96
N THR A 214 13.65 7.22 3.97
CA THR A 214 13.95 5.80 3.76
C THR A 214 12.82 5.14 2.98
N LEU A 215 11.56 5.34 3.39
CA LEU A 215 10.40 4.75 2.73
C LEU A 215 10.30 5.13 1.24
N ILE A 216 10.60 6.38 0.90
CA ILE A 216 10.61 6.89 -0.47
C ILE A 216 11.76 6.28 -1.26
N LYS A 217 12.98 6.21 -0.70
CA LYS A 217 14.12 5.56 -1.36
C LYS A 217 13.84 4.09 -1.67
N ASP A 218 13.17 3.39 -0.76
CA ASP A 218 12.81 1.99 -0.94
C ASP A 218 11.81 1.78 -2.09
N THR A 219 11.08 2.82 -2.53
CA THR A 219 10.20 2.69 -3.70
C THR A 219 10.93 2.44 -5.01
N GLY A 220 12.22 2.79 -5.10
CA GLY A 220 13.03 2.53 -6.29
C GLY A 220 13.15 1.03 -6.61
N VAL A 221 13.25 0.20 -5.57
CA VAL A 221 13.36 -1.26 -5.69
C VAL A 221 12.02 -1.90 -6.06
N LEU A 222 10.89 -1.22 -5.80
CA LEU A 222 9.55 -1.75 -6.10
C LEU A 222 9.27 -1.87 -7.60
N ARG A 223 9.93 -1.05 -8.42
CA ARG A 223 9.95 -1.22 -9.88
C ARG A 223 10.47 -2.61 -10.25
N ASP A 224 11.56 -3.01 -9.61
CA ASP A 224 12.24 -4.26 -9.91
C ASP A 224 11.38 -5.46 -9.45
N TYR A 225 10.63 -5.35 -8.35
CA TYR A 225 9.66 -6.38 -7.95
C TYR A 225 8.51 -6.57 -8.94
N THR A 226 8.06 -5.48 -9.60
CA THR A 226 7.04 -5.58 -10.65
C THR A 226 7.58 -6.38 -11.84
N GLY A 227 8.80 -6.04 -12.31
CA GLY A 227 9.47 -6.79 -13.37
C GLY A 227 9.69 -8.26 -13.00
N LEU A 228 10.18 -8.51 -11.78
CA LEU A 228 10.41 -9.84 -11.25
C LEU A 228 9.11 -10.67 -11.19
N SER A 229 7.99 -10.06 -10.80
CA SER A 229 6.70 -10.76 -10.76
C SER A 229 6.26 -11.26 -12.14
N LEU A 230 6.44 -10.46 -13.19
CA LEU A 230 6.13 -10.86 -14.56
C LEU A 230 7.07 -11.97 -15.04
N GLN A 231 8.35 -11.86 -14.71
CA GLN A 231 9.34 -12.89 -15.02
C GLN A 231 9.00 -14.23 -14.35
N ILE A 232 8.66 -14.24 -13.05
CA ILE A 232 8.27 -15.47 -12.34
C ILE A 232 7.04 -16.10 -13.00
N VAL A 233 6.05 -15.30 -13.39
CA VAL A 233 4.85 -15.80 -14.11
C VAL A 233 5.22 -16.39 -15.47
N GLN A 234 6.09 -15.73 -16.23
CA GLN A 234 6.58 -16.24 -17.51
C GLN A 234 7.31 -17.59 -17.34
N GLU A 235 8.21 -17.69 -16.36
CA GLU A 235 8.97 -18.90 -16.06
C GLU A 235 8.04 -20.07 -15.65
N CYS A 236 6.96 -19.79 -14.91
CA CYS A 236 5.93 -20.78 -14.59
C CYS A 236 5.29 -21.36 -15.85
N TYR A 237 4.89 -20.51 -16.81
CA TYR A 237 4.31 -20.97 -18.06
C TYR A 237 5.30 -21.73 -18.93
N GLN A 238 6.56 -21.27 -19.00
CA GLN A 238 7.61 -21.98 -19.74
C GLN A 238 7.87 -23.38 -19.16
N LYS A 239 7.95 -23.49 -17.82
CA LYS A 239 8.11 -24.79 -17.15
C LYS A 239 6.90 -25.69 -17.35
N GLY A 240 5.69 -25.13 -17.29
CA GLY A 240 4.47 -25.88 -17.60
C GLY A 240 4.42 -26.36 -19.05
N TYR A 241 4.87 -25.56 -20.01
CA TYR A 241 4.98 -25.96 -21.42
C TYR A 241 6.01 -27.07 -21.64
N ALA A 242 7.13 -27.04 -20.91
CA ALA A 242 8.16 -28.07 -21.01
C ALA A 242 7.64 -29.48 -20.64
N ALA A 243 6.59 -29.60 -19.82
CA ALA A 243 5.93 -30.87 -19.51
C ALA A 243 5.38 -31.61 -20.75
N PHE A 244 5.12 -30.89 -21.84
CA PHE A 244 4.62 -31.44 -23.10
C PHE A 244 5.74 -31.82 -24.08
N SER A 245 6.99 -31.44 -23.81
CA SER A 245 8.12 -31.71 -24.72
C SER A 245 8.48 -33.19 -24.81
N THR A 246 8.13 -33.98 -23.81
CA THR A 246 8.28 -35.45 -23.80
C THR A 246 7.10 -36.18 -24.42
N ALA A 247 6.01 -35.47 -24.73
CA ALA A 247 4.83 -36.09 -25.30
C ALA A 247 5.16 -36.61 -26.69
N THR A 248 5.19 -37.94 -26.83
CA THR A 248 5.20 -38.57 -28.14
C THR A 248 3.93 -38.09 -28.86
N PRO A 249 4.02 -37.52 -30.08
CA PRO A 249 2.83 -37.13 -30.79
C PRO A 249 1.89 -38.33 -30.88
N LEU A 250 0.60 -38.13 -30.59
CA LEU A 250 -0.46 -39.10 -30.84
C LEU A 250 -0.66 -39.26 -32.37
N LEU A 251 0.39 -39.69 -33.07
CA LEU A 251 0.46 -39.81 -34.52
C LEU A 251 -0.38 -40.99 -35.05
N ASP A 252 -0.75 -41.94 -34.19
CA ASP A 252 -1.51 -43.13 -34.58
C ASP A 252 -3.03 -42.97 -34.41
N TYR A 253 -3.54 -41.78 -34.07
CA TYR A 253 -4.93 -41.48 -34.39
C TYR A 253 -5.00 -41.25 -35.89
N ASN A 254 -5.10 -42.35 -36.65
CA ASN A 254 -5.60 -42.35 -38.02
C ASN A 254 -6.91 -41.55 -37.97
N SER A 255 -6.81 -40.27 -38.34
CA SER A 255 -7.96 -39.41 -38.52
C SER A 255 -8.70 -40.00 -39.71
N THR A 256 -9.56 -40.98 -39.45
CA THR A 256 -10.49 -41.57 -40.42
C THR A 256 -11.54 -40.57 -40.88
N SER A 257 -11.34 -39.28 -40.62
CA SER A 257 -11.71 -38.22 -41.55
C SER A 257 -10.91 -38.31 -42.86
N ASP A 258 -10.85 -39.48 -43.49
CA ASP A 258 -11.03 -39.57 -44.93
C ASP A 258 -12.45 -39.03 -45.17
N ASN A 259 -12.54 -37.71 -45.21
CA ASN A 259 -13.75 -36.98 -45.48
C ASN A 259 -13.96 -37.09 -46.99
N PRO A 260 -14.95 -37.85 -47.50
CA PRO A 260 -15.24 -37.87 -48.93
C PRO A 260 -15.84 -36.54 -49.43
N PHE A 261 -15.96 -35.52 -48.56
CA PHE A 261 -16.12 -34.13 -48.99
C PHE A 261 -14.80 -33.59 -49.56
N THR A 262 -14.43 -34.17 -50.71
CA THR A 262 -14.23 -33.42 -51.95
C THR A 262 -14.00 -31.93 -51.72
N HIS A 263 -12.72 -31.58 -51.74
CA HIS A 263 -12.22 -30.28 -52.12
C HIS A 263 -12.82 -29.87 -53.48
N VAL A 264 -14.06 -29.36 -53.49
CA VAL A 264 -14.53 -28.54 -54.61
C VAL A 264 -13.77 -27.23 -54.49
N GLN A 265 -12.75 -27.06 -55.34
CA GLN A 265 -12.18 -25.75 -55.64
C GLN A 265 -13.29 -24.89 -56.24
N MET A 266 -14.08 -24.21 -55.41
CA MET A 266 -14.76 -22.99 -55.84
C MET A 266 -13.74 -21.86 -55.75
N VAL A 267 -13.05 -21.69 -56.87
CA VAL A 267 -12.39 -20.45 -57.24
C VAL A 267 -13.51 -19.47 -57.55
N ASP A 268 -13.87 -18.60 -56.61
CA ASP A 268 -14.63 -17.41 -56.94
C ASP A 268 -14.09 -16.18 -56.21
N ASN A 269 -13.62 -15.27 -57.06
CA ASN A 269 -13.29 -13.88 -56.80
C ASN A 269 -14.32 -13.21 -55.87
N ILE A 270 -13.90 -12.86 -54.66
CA ILE A 270 -14.60 -11.82 -53.89
C ILE A 270 -13.66 -10.63 -53.75
N THR A 271 -13.89 -9.65 -54.63
CA THR A 271 -13.34 -8.31 -54.60
C THR A 271 -13.69 -7.66 -53.25
N ALA A 272 -12.66 -7.29 -52.48
CA ALA A 272 -12.81 -6.58 -51.23
C ALA A 272 -13.45 -5.20 -51.47
N ARG A 273 -14.75 -5.09 -51.17
CA ARG A 273 -15.48 -3.82 -51.13
C ARG A 273 -15.33 -3.25 -49.72
N VAL A 274 -14.58 -2.15 -49.60
CA VAL A 274 -14.41 -1.36 -48.39
C VAL A 274 -15.77 -0.81 -47.96
N GLY A 275 -16.35 -1.37 -46.89
CA GLY A 275 -17.55 -0.88 -46.23
C GLY A 275 -17.19 -0.08 -44.99
N ALA A 276 -17.54 1.20 -44.97
CA ALA A 276 -17.37 2.12 -43.86
C ALA A 276 -18.10 1.66 -42.58
N PRO A 277 -17.61 2.02 -41.37
CA PRO A 277 -18.27 1.67 -40.12
C PRO A 277 -19.55 2.50 -39.93
N SER A 278 -20.68 1.80 -39.78
CA SER A 278 -21.99 2.34 -39.45
C SER A 278 -22.04 2.81 -37.98
N GLU A 279 -22.19 4.12 -37.79
CA GLU A 279 -22.61 4.77 -36.55
C GLU A 279 -24.01 4.32 -36.11
N ARG A 280 -24.11 3.22 -35.35
CA ARG A 280 -25.38 2.87 -34.68
C ARG A 280 -25.17 2.00 -33.44
N SER A 281 -24.56 2.56 -32.41
CA SER A 281 -24.66 2.09 -31.01
C SER A 281 -24.19 3.17 -30.03
N ARG A 282 -24.83 4.34 -30.11
CA ARG A 282 -24.80 5.39 -29.09
C ARG A 282 -26.23 5.80 -28.80
N GLN A 283 -26.92 5.02 -27.96
CA GLN A 283 -28.12 5.41 -27.22
C GLN A 283 -28.68 4.17 -26.53
N GLN A 284 -28.26 3.92 -25.29
CA GLN A 284 -29.04 3.26 -24.23
C GLN A 284 -28.13 2.92 -23.05
N SER A 285 -27.92 3.89 -22.16
CA SER A 285 -27.76 3.66 -20.71
C SER A 285 -27.60 4.96 -19.91
N ASP A 286 -28.27 6.04 -20.34
CA ASP A 286 -28.60 7.17 -19.45
C ASP A 286 -30.05 7.03 -19.02
N ARG A 287 -30.28 6.31 -17.91
CA ARG A 287 -31.51 6.37 -17.10
C ARG A 287 -31.38 5.50 -15.85
N ARG A 288 -30.95 6.12 -14.75
CA ARG A 288 -31.34 5.82 -13.35
C ARG A 288 -30.90 7.02 -12.51
N VAL A 289 -31.70 8.08 -12.54
CA VAL A 289 -32.72 8.40 -11.53
C VAL A 289 -32.10 8.58 -10.15
N ALA A 290 -31.91 9.85 -9.83
CA ALA A 290 -31.79 10.37 -8.48
C ALA A 290 -32.94 9.85 -7.61
N ARG A 291 -32.61 9.14 -6.53
CA ARG A 291 -33.51 8.95 -5.39
C ARG A 291 -32.89 9.62 -4.18
N LYS A 292 -33.40 10.81 -3.91
CA LYS A 292 -33.24 11.60 -2.70
C LYS A 292 -34.54 11.38 -1.93
N ASP A 293 -34.47 10.66 -0.81
CA ASP A 293 -35.40 10.64 0.32
C ASP A 293 -34.75 9.72 1.37
N ALA A 294 -34.24 10.25 2.49
CA ALA A 294 -35.00 10.62 3.69
C ALA A 294 -35.56 9.38 4.41
N LEU A 295 -34.74 8.81 5.32
CA LEU A 295 -35.05 7.95 6.47
C LEU A 295 -33.71 7.85 7.23
N GLY A 296 -33.47 8.52 8.36
CA GLY A 296 -34.37 8.65 9.49
C GLY A 296 -34.30 7.41 10.38
N LEU A 297 -33.11 6.92 10.71
CA LEU A 297 -32.91 5.88 11.73
C LEU A 297 -32.23 6.51 12.95
N TYR A 298 -33.09 6.84 13.90
CA TYR A 298 -32.74 7.06 15.30
C TYR A 298 -31.97 5.86 15.83
N ALA A 299 -30.73 6.09 16.26
CA ALA A 299 -30.09 5.22 17.23
C ALA A 299 -30.62 5.59 18.63
N PRO A 300 -31.17 4.65 19.42
CA PRO A 300 -31.62 4.93 20.77
C PRO A 300 -30.44 5.27 21.68
N PRO A 301 -30.61 6.18 22.65
CA PRO A 301 -29.61 6.43 23.68
C PRO A 301 -29.52 5.22 24.60
N SER A 302 -28.35 4.57 24.62
CA SER A 302 -27.99 3.63 25.68
C SER A 302 -27.71 4.42 26.95
N ASP A 303 -28.72 4.41 27.81
CA ASP A 303 -28.71 4.74 29.22
C ASP A 303 -27.84 3.71 29.95
N ASP A 304 -26.58 4.07 30.22
CA ASP A 304 -25.69 3.34 31.12
C ASP A 304 -25.19 4.30 32.19
N GLY A 305 -26.02 4.43 33.22
CA GLY A 305 -25.67 5.06 34.48
C GLY A 305 -24.69 4.16 35.23
N GLY A 306 -23.46 4.64 35.41
CA GLY A 306 -22.42 3.92 36.15
C GLY A 306 -21.38 4.85 36.74
N ASP A 307 -21.58 5.16 38.02
CA ASP A 307 -20.59 5.52 39.04
C ASP A 307 -19.67 6.74 38.84
N ALA A 308 -20.09 7.80 39.52
CA ALA A 308 -19.23 8.80 40.12
C ALA A 308 -18.23 8.15 41.09
N ARG A 309 -16.99 7.94 40.64
CA ARG A 309 -15.85 7.70 41.54
C ARG A 309 -15.11 9.01 41.82
N GLN A 310 -14.99 9.26 43.12
CA GLN A 310 -14.24 10.31 43.80
C GLN A 310 -12.90 10.67 43.12
N TYR A 311 -12.73 11.94 42.79
CA TYR A 311 -11.40 12.54 42.65
C TYR A 311 -10.84 12.79 44.05
N GLY A 312 -9.97 11.89 44.50
CA GLY A 312 -9.17 12.03 45.71
C GLY A 312 -7.68 11.97 45.39
N ASN A 313 -6.95 12.95 45.93
CA ASN A 313 -5.49 13.04 46.09
C ASN A 313 -4.59 13.13 44.85
N ASP A 314 -4.32 14.38 44.46
CA ASP A 314 -3.00 14.78 43.94
C ASP A 314 -1.95 14.62 45.07
N GLN A 315 -1.27 13.47 45.11
CA GLN A 315 0.05 13.38 45.73
C GLN A 315 1.13 13.69 44.70
N GLN A 316 1.94 14.69 45.04
CA GLN A 316 3.20 15.02 44.36
C GLN A 316 4.10 13.78 44.29
N ILE A 317 4.22 13.21 43.09
CA ILE A 317 5.32 12.30 42.76
C ILE A 317 6.33 13.11 41.96
N GLN A 318 7.47 13.40 42.60
CA GLN A 318 8.69 13.81 41.91
C GLN A 318 9.11 12.69 40.96
N PRO A 319 9.41 12.96 39.68
CA PRO A 319 10.06 11.97 38.84
C PRO A 319 11.55 11.95 39.20
N GLN A 320 11.97 10.89 39.91
CA GLN A 320 13.37 10.47 39.90
C GLN A 320 13.74 10.07 38.47
N MET A 321 14.69 10.80 37.89
CA MET A 321 15.35 10.47 36.62
C MET A 321 16.22 9.22 36.83
N SER A 322 15.63 8.04 36.71
CA SER A 322 16.36 6.78 36.61
C SER A 322 16.70 6.49 35.15
N GLY A 323 18.00 6.49 34.84
CA GLY A 323 18.61 5.69 33.77
C GLY A 323 18.12 5.93 32.34
N TYR A 324 18.83 6.78 31.60
CA TYR A 324 18.92 6.64 30.15
C TYR A 324 19.62 5.30 29.85
N GLY A 325 18.83 4.22 29.79
CA GLY A 325 19.25 2.97 29.16
C GLY A 325 19.35 3.17 27.65
N ASP A 326 20.44 2.68 27.08
CA ASP A 326 20.71 2.61 25.64
C ASP A 326 19.44 2.37 24.82
N MET A 327 18.97 3.41 24.11
CA MET A 327 18.06 3.21 23.00
C MET A 327 18.84 2.55 21.88
N GLN A 328 18.89 1.22 21.88
CA GLN A 328 19.28 0.45 20.70
C GLN A 328 18.38 0.91 19.54
N HIS A 329 19.00 1.59 18.57
CA HIS A 329 18.34 1.90 17.30
C HIS A 329 17.76 0.61 16.71
N PRO A 330 16.50 0.60 16.23
CA PRO A 330 15.97 -0.56 15.54
C PRO A 330 16.88 -0.84 14.34
N VAL A 331 17.58 -1.97 14.39
CA VAL A 331 18.46 -2.44 13.32
C VAL A 331 17.61 -2.55 12.06
N ASN A 332 18.00 -1.82 11.03
CA ASN A 332 17.33 -1.83 9.74
C ASN A 332 17.34 -3.28 9.21
N PRO A 333 16.18 -3.98 9.10
CA PRO A 333 16.14 -5.37 8.66
C PRO A 333 16.63 -5.55 7.21
N TYR A 334 16.81 -4.46 6.47
CA TYR A 334 17.32 -4.47 5.11
C TYR A 334 18.85 -4.42 5.01
N HIS A 335 19.60 -4.27 6.10
CA HIS A 335 21.07 -4.20 6.02
C HIS A 335 21.71 -5.50 5.52
N GLY A 336 21.03 -6.65 5.71
CA GLY A 336 21.47 -7.96 5.20
C GLY A 336 21.05 -8.26 3.75
N ALA A 337 20.08 -7.55 3.18
CA ALA A 337 19.58 -7.81 1.82
C ALA A 337 20.50 -7.27 0.71
N TYR A 338 21.50 -6.46 1.07
CA TYR A 338 22.45 -5.84 0.13
C TYR A 338 23.87 -6.40 0.22
N GLN A 339 24.12 -7.45 1.02
CA GLN A 339 25.41 -8.13 0.96
C GLN A 339 25.44 -9.05 -0.27
N PRO A 340 26.34 -8.83 -1.25
CA PRO A 340 26.51 -9.74 -2.36
C PRO A 340 26.96 -11.10 -1.80
N SER A 341 26.16 -12.14 -2.05
CA SER A 341 26.53 -13.50 -1.70
C SER A 341 27.87 -13.85 -2.37
N PRO A 342 28.90 -14.29 -1.61
CA PRO A 342 30.23 -14.58 -2.16
C PRO A 342 30.24 -15.78 -3.14
N ASN A 343 29.10 -16.44 -3.36
CA ASN A 343 28.93 -17.56 -4.29
C ASN A 343 27.88 -17.31 -5.40
N ALA A 344 27.39 -16.08 -5.59
CA ALA A 344 26.51 -15.77 -6.71
C ALA A 344 27.30 -15.69 -8.02
N LYS A 345 27.11 -16.67 -8.91
CA LYS A 345 27.62 -16.63 -10.29
C LYS A 345 27.07 -15.35 -10.98
N PRO A 346 27.89 -14.60 -11.73
CA PRO A 346 27.44 -13.39 -12.41
C PRO A 346 26.47 -13.77 -13.52
N LEU A 347 25.18 -13.49 -13.31
CA LEU A 347 24.15 -13.57 -14.34
C LEU A 347 23.89 -12.17 -14.90
N MET A 348 24.10 -12.05 -16.21
CA MET A 348 23.74 -10.95 -17.11
C MET A 348 24.38 -9.58 -16.88
N THR A 349 25.52 -9.39 -17.53
CA THR A 349 25.93 -8.08 -18.06
C THR A 349 24.86 -7.55 -19.02
N SER A 350 24.36 -6.33 -18.77
CA SER A 350 23.49 -5.60 -19.70
C SER A 350 24.08 -5.51 -21.11
N PRO A 351 23.29 -5.69 -22.18
CA PRO A 351 23.71 -5.30 -23.50
C PRO A 351 23.71 -3.76 -23.61
N SER A 352 24.86 -3.28 -24.04
CA SER A 352 25.23 -1.90 -24.31
C SER A 352 24.36 -1.20 -25.37
N ARG A 353 24.10 0.09 -25.13
CA ARG A 353 24.00 1.21 -26.09
C ARG A 353 22.92 1.13 -27.18
N LEU A 354 21.82 1.86 -26.97
CA LEU A 354 20.99 2.40 -28.05
C LEU A 354 21.74 3.50 -28.81
N PRO A 355 21.60 3.60 -30.15
CA PRO A 355 22.25 4.64 -30.94
C PRO A 355 21.53 5.99 -30.79
N VAL A 356 22.35 7.04 -30.70
CA VAL A 356 21.97 8.45 -30.71
C VAL A 356 21.37 8.79 -32.08
N TRP A 357 20.09 9.19 -32.10
CA TRP A 357 19.51 9.88 -33.26
C TRP A 357 20.12 11.28 -33.32
N ARG A 358 21.03 11.50 -34.28
CA ARG A 358 21.53 12.82 -34.66
C ARG A 358 20.56 13.42 -35.68
N ASP A 359 20.05 14.61 -35.35
CA ASP A 359 19.40 15.51 -36.30
C ASP A 359 20.37 15.87 -37.44
N GLN A 360 19.95 15.59 -38.68
CA GLN A 360 20.62 16.07 -39.88
C GLN A 360 19.72 17.13 -40.53
N VAL A 361 20.18 18.37 -40.43
CA VAL A 361 19.60 19.56 -41.06
C VAL A 361 19.78 19.44 -42.57
N MET A 362 18.68 19.36 -43.32
CA MET A 362 18.66 19.56 -44.77
C MET A 362 18.74 21.07 -45.05
N GLN A 363 19.81 21.51 -45.73
CA GLN A 363 19.85 22.80 -46.40
C GLN A 363 19.24 22.65 -47.79
N TYR A 364 18.37 23.60 -48.15
CA TYR A 364 17.87 23.84 -49.50
C TYR A 364 18.92 24.56 -50.36
#